data_AF-A0A2B7ZWL3-F1
#
_entry.id   AF-A0A2B7ZWL3-F1
#
_cell.length_a   1.000
_cell.length_b   1.000
_cell.length_c   1.000
_cell.angle_alpha   90.00
_cell.angle_beta   90.00
_cell.angle_gamma   90.00
#
_symmetry.space_group_name_H-M   'P 1'
#
loop_
_entity.id
_entity.type
_entity.pdbx_description
1 polymer ?
#
loop_
_entity_poly.entity_id
_entity_poly.type
_entity_poly.pdbx_seq_one_letter_code
_entity_poly.pdbx_strand_id
1 'polypeptide(L)' 'MNSVELKELIENGETTKVQFKSNVNNEQSIAQEIVAFSNTKGGLILIGIDDKTGKILGL' A
#
# COMPACT_ATOMS: atom_id res chain seq x y z
N MET A 1 -6.11 -11.81 5.70
CA MET A 1 -6.34 -10.37 5.88
C MET A 1 -7.82 -10.14 5.81
N ASN A 2 -8.44 -9.79 6.94
CA ASN A 2 -9.87 -9.56 7.02
C ASN A 2 -10.21 -8.13 6.60
N SER A 3 -11.46 -7.90 6.17
CA SER A 3 -11.94 -6.58 5.76
C SER A 3 -11.83 -5.52 6.86
N VAL A 4 -11.82 -5.95 8.13
CA VAL A 4 -11.62 -5.09 9.30
C VAL A 4 -10.17 -4.61 9.39
N GLU A 5 -9.20 -5.51 9.27
CA GLU A 5 -7.77 -5.17 9.31
C GLU A 5 -7.38 -4.25 8.15
N LEU A 6 -7.96 -4.47 6.96
CA LEU A 6 -7.75 -3.59 5.81
C LEU A 6 -8.28 -2.17 6.08
N LYS A 7 -9.46 -2.07 6.69
CA LYS A 7 -10.04 -0.77 7.08
C LYS A 7 -9.16 -0.07 8.12
N GLU A 8 -8.69 -0.78 9.14
CA GLU A 8 -7.79 -0.22 10.14
C GLU A 8 -6.49 0.28 9.49
N LEU A 9 -5.93 -0.45 8.52
CA LEU A 9 -4.75 -0.01 7.78
C LEU A 9 -5.02 1.26 6.98
N ILE A 10 -6.16 1.33 6.29
CA ILE A 10 -6.58 2.52 5.53
C ILE A 10 -6.79 3.71 6.46
N GLU A 11 -7.43 3.50 7.62
CA GLU A 11 -7.64 4.55 8.63
C GLU A 11 -6.35 5.03 9.28
N ASN A 12 -5.36 4.15 9.45
CA ASN A 12 -4.04 4.51 9.95
C ASN A 12 -3.18 5.24 8.90
N GLY A 13 -3.53 5.15 7.61
CA GLY A 13 -2.83 5.82 6.52
C GLY A 13 -1.55 5.10 6.07
N GLU A 14 -0.79 5.76 5.18
CA GLU A 14 0.52 5.26 4.75
C GLU A 14 1.53 5.33 5.90
N THR A 15 2.25 4.23 6.08
CA THR A 15 3.30 4.13 7.09
C THR A 15 4.55 3.54 6.45
N THR A 16 5.67 3.54 7.16
CA THR A 16 6.93 2.96 6.67
C THR A 16 6.84 1.46 6.37
N LYS A 17 5.76 0.79 6.79
CA LYS A 17 5.48 -0.62 6.51
C LYS A 17 4.27 -0.84 5.59
N VAL A 18 3.53 0.21 5.24
CA VAL A 18 2.25 0.11 4.55
C VAL A 18 2.19 1.21 3.51
N GLN A 19 2.13 0.83 2.25
CA GLN A 19 2.13 1.78 1.13
C GLN A 19 0.92 1.60 0.25
N PHE A 20 0.31 2.71 -0.16
CA PHE A 20 -0.90 2.70 -0.96
C PHE A 20 -0.57 3.05 -2.41
N LYS A 21 -1.14 2.29 -3.34
CA LYS A 21 -1.08 2.58 -4.76
C LYS A 21 -2.45 2.45 -5.38
N SER A 22 -2.85 3.49 -6.11
CA SER A 22 -4.11 3.49 -6.86
C SER A 22 -4.06 2.55 -8.07
N ASN A 23 -2.89 2.42 -8.69
CA ASN A 23 -2.67 1.51 -9.82
C ASN A 23 -1.23 0.96 -9.84
N VAL A 24 -1.02 -0.07 -10.66
CA VAL A 24 0.30 -0.71 -10.87
C VAL A 24 1.02 -0.23 -12.14
N ASN A 25 0.56 0.85 -12.76
CA ASN A 25 1.11 1.31 -14.05
C ASN A 25 2.56 1.81 -13.93
N ASN A 26 3.05 2.06 -12.71
CA ASN A 26 4.43 2.43 -12.46
C ASN A 26 5.21 1.28 -11.83
N GLU A 27 5.71 0.40 -12.71
CA GLU A 27 6.53 -0.76 -12.39
C GLU A 27 7.75 -0.39 -11.53
N GLN A 28 8.42 0.72 -11.89
CA GLN A 28 9.62 1.20 -11.21
C GLN A 28 9.32 1.62 -9.78
N SER A 29 8.20 2.31 -9.56
CA SER A 29 7.76 2.70 -8.21
C SER A 29 7.48 1.47 -7.34
N ILE A 30 6.87 0.42 -7.90
CA ILE A 30 6.61 -0.83 -7.18
C ILE A 30 7.91 -1.57 -6.87
N ALA A 31 8.81 -1.67 -7.85
CA ALA A 31 10.10 -2.32 -7.67
C ALA A 31 10.93 -1.63 -6.57
N GLN A 32 10.93 -0.29 -6.53
CA GLN A 32 11.59 0.47 -5.48
C GLN A 32 10.99 0.20 -4.10
N GLU A 33 9.67 0.14 -3.98
CA GLU A 33 8.98 -0.23 -2.73
C GLU A 33 9.32 -1.65 -2.27
N ILE A 34 9.31 -2.62 -3.19
CA ILE A 34 9.68 -4.01 -2.89
C ILE A 34 11.12 -4.07 -2.36
N VAL A 35 12.06 -3.36 -2.99
CA VAL A 35 13.45 -3.28 -2.54
C VAL A 35 13.55 -2.59 -1.18
N ALA A 36 12.83 -1.50 -0.95
CA ALA A 36 12.79 -0.80 0.33
C ALA A 36 12.26 -1.70 1.45
N PHE A 37 11.19 -2.46 1.20
CA PHE A 37 10.66 -3.44 2.15
C PHE A 37 11.62 -4.61 2.39
N SER A 38 12.29 -5.09 1.34
CA SER A 38 13.32 -6.14 1.49
C SER A 38 14.51 -5.69 2.33
N ASN A 39 14.88 -4.40 2.27
CA ASN A 39 15.96 -3.82 3.06
C ASN A 39 15.56 -3.42 4.48
N THR A 40 14.27 -3.47 4.80
CA THR A 40 13.73 -3.10 6.12
C THR A 40 13.08 -4.32 6.79
N LYS A 41 12.07 -4.12 7.64
CA LYS A 41 11.38 -5.22 8.35
C LYS A 41 10.24 -5.82 7.51
N GLY A 42 10.30 -5.71 6.19
CA GLY A 42 9.19 -6.01 5.29
C GLY A 42 8.09 -4.95 5.35
N GLY A 43 7.02 -5.20 4.59
CA GLY A 43 5.88 -4.30 4.50
C GLY A 43 4.74 -4.86 3.64
N LEU A 44 3.72 -4.05 3.46
CA LEU A 44 2.51 -4.31 2.69
C LEU A 44 2.34 -3.20 1.64
N ILE A 45 2.17 -3.61 0.38
CA ILE A 45 1.74 -2.72 -0.69
C ILE A 45 0.26 -3.01 -0.94
N LEU A 46 -0.62 -2.04 -0.69
CA LEU A 46 -2.03 -2.16 -1.02
C LEU A 46 -2.30 -1.49 -2.37
N ILE A 47 -2.79 -2.28 -3.32
CA ILE A 47 -3.10 -1.85 -4.68
C ILE A 47 -4.60 -1.61 -4.81
N GLY A 48 -4.98 -0.57 -5.54
CA GLY A 48 -6.36 -0.14 -5.71
C GLY A 48 -6.86 0.72 -4.57
N ILE A 49 -5.97 1.46 -3.90
CA ILE A 49 -6.31 2.41 -2.84
C ILE A 49 -5.74 3.77 -3.20
N ASP A 50 -6.57 4.80 -3.10
CA ASP A 50 -6.18 6.20 -3.29
C ASP A 50 -5.46 6.72 -2.04
N ASP A 51 -4.21 7.17 -2.19
CA ASP A 51 -3.35 7.65 -1.10
C ASP A 51 -3.92 8.90 -0.39
N LYS A 52 -4.54 9.80 -1.16
CA LYS A 52 -5.06 11.08 -0.67
C LYS A 52 -6.39 10.96 0.05
N THR A 53 -7.25 10.08 -0.43
CA THR A 53 -8.63 9.95 0.08
C THR A 53 -8.84 8.69 0.92
N GLY A 54 -7.90 7.74 0.91
CA GLY A 54 -8.06 6.43 1.53
C GLY A 54 -9.18 5.60 0.89
N LYS A 55 -9.70 6.01 -0.27
CA LYS A 55 -10.76 5.26 -0.94
C LYS A 55 -10.20 4.01 -1.59
N ILE A 56 -10.90 2.90 -1.35
CA ILE A 56 -10.70 1.66 -2.10
C ILE A 56 -11.29 1.89 -3.50
N LEU A 57 -10.42 2.06 -4.49
CA LEU A 57 -10.76 2.19 -5.90
C LEU A 57 -11.06 0.82 -6.53
N GLY A 58 -10.51 -0.25 -5.96
CA GLY A 58 -10.52 -1.58 -6.58
C GLY A 58 -9.44 -1.69 -7.67
N LEU A 59 -9.42 -2.83 -8.35
CA LEU A 59 -8.45 -3.16 -9.40
C LEU A 59 -9.19 -3.48 -10.70
#